data_AF-A0A453B301-F1
#
_entry.id   AF-A0A453B301-F1
#
_cell.length_a   1.000
_cell.length_b   1.000
_cell.length_c   1.000
_cell.angle_alpha   90.00
_cell.angle_beta   90.00
_cell.angle_gamma   90.00
#
_symmetry.space_group_name_H-M   'P 1'
#
loop_
_entity.id
_entity.type
_entity.pdbx_description
1 polymer ?
#
loop_
_entity_poly.entity_id
_entity_poly.type
_entity_poly.pdbx_seq_one_letter_code
_entity_poly.pdbx_strand_id
1 'polypeptide(L)'
;METPPPFQESAHCDVCRCTFSTFRRRHHCRSCGRTLCHEHSSYHMALPQYGIYTDARVCYECFNKSSSRDAGVLIMRVLPGAFRVLRTPFQG
;
A
#
# COMPACT_ATOMS: atom_id res chain seq x y z
N MET A 1 10.82 -2.76 20.45
CA MET A 1 10.87 -2.44 19.01
C MET A 1 10.70 -3.74 18.27
N GLU A 2 9.63 -3.88 17.51
CA GLU A 2 9.40 -5.08 16.71
C GLU A 2 10.19 -4.97 15.40
N THR A 3 10.68 -6.10 14.89
CA THR A 3 11.31 -6.14 13.56
C THR A 3 10.22 -6.09 12.49
N PRO A 4 10.34 -5.25 11.45
CA PRO A 4 9.35 -5.22 10.37
C PRO A 4 9.29 -6.58 9.67
N PRO A 5 8.11 -7.03 9.25
CA PRO A 5 7.95 -8.31 8.58
C PRO A 5 8.71 -8.33 7.25
N PRO A 6 9.21 -9.51 6.81
CA PRO A 6 9.87 -9.64 5.52
C PRO A 6 8.90 -9.28 4.39
N PHE A 7 9.45 -8.65 3.35
CA PHE A 7 8.66 -8.36 2.16
C PHE A 7 8.35 -9.65 1.42
N GLN A 8 7.06 -9.87 1.17
CA GLN A 8 6.60 -10.97 0.33
C GLN A 8 6.79 -10.59 -1.12
N GLU A 9 7.22 -11.55 -1.93
CA GLU A 9 7.30 -11.40 -3.38
C GLU A 9 6.15 -12.14 -4.04
N SER A 10 5.33 -11.40 -4.78
CA SER A 10 4.24 -11.96 -5.59
C SER A 10 4.28 -11.38 -7.00
N ALA A 11 3.87 -12.18 -7.97
CA ALA A 11 3.65 -11.76 -9.35
C ALA A 11 2.36 -10.93 -9.52
N HIS A 12 1.49 -10.92 -8.49
CA HIS A 12 0.20 -10.26 -8.52
C HIS A 12 -0.02 -9.38 -7.28
N CYS A 13 -0.81 -8.31 -7.44
CA CYS A 13 -1.24 -7.50 -6.31
C CYS A 13 -2.12 -8.33 -5.35
N ASP A 14 -1.84 -8.30 -4.06
CA ASP A 14 -2.60 -9.07 -3.06
C ASP A 14 -4.10 -8.69 -3.00
N VAL A 15 -4.44 -7.43 -3.29
CA VAL A 15 -5.82 -6.91 -3.25
C VAL A 15 -6.58 -7.16 -4.56
N CYS A 16 -6.10 -6.60 -5.69
CA CYS A 16 -6.82 -6.68 -6.97
C CYS A 16 -6.34 -7.78 -7.91
N ARG A 17 -5.34 -8.57 -7.51
CA ARG A 17 -4.74 -9.68 -8.28
C ARG A 17 -4.19 -9.30 -9.66
N CYS A 18 -3.97 -8.01 -9.89
CA CYS A 18 -3.41 -7.57 -11.16
C CYS A 18 -1.96 -8.04 -11.31
N THR A 19 -1.58 -8.53 -12.49
CA THR A 19 -0.20 -8.94 -12.76
C THR A 19 0.72 -7.73 -12.82
N PHE A 20 1.88 -7.84 -12.17
CA PHE A 20 2.95 -6.87 -12.28
C PHE A 20 3.68 -7.02 -13.61
N SER A 21 4.12 -5.90 -14.16
CA SER A 21 4.82 -5.83 -15.44
C SER A 21 5.80 -4.66 -15.40
N THR A 22 6.59 -4.46 -16.45
CA THR A 22 7.52 -3.33 -16.57
C THR A 22 6.82 -1.96 -16.38
N PHE A 23 5.59 -1.82 -16.86
CA PHE A 23 4.75 -0.63 -16.67
C PHE A 23 4.03 -0.60 -15.32
N ARG A 24 3.80 -1.75 -14.69
CA ARG A 24 3.12 -1.87 -13.39
C ARG A 24 4.08 -2.44 -12.35
N ARG A 25 4.83 -1.53 -11.73
CA ARG A 25 5.85 -1.87 -10.73
C ARG A 25 5.23 -2.46 -9.46
N ARG A 26 6.04 -3.28 -8.79
CA ARG A 26 5.74 -3.89 -7.49
C ARG A 26 5.99 -2.89 -6.36
N HIS A 27 5.06 -2.82 -5.41
CA HIS A 27 5.20 -2.02 -4.20
C HIS A 27 4.93 -2.87 -2.97
N HIS A 28 5.71 -2.67 -1.90
CA HIS A 28 5.53 -3.43 -0.65
C HIS A 28 4.94 -2.55 0.45
N CYS A 29 4.04 -3.12 1.25
CA CYS A 29 3.60 -2.47 2.49
C CYS A 29 4.69 -2.63 3.56
N ARG A 30 5.16 -1.52 4.14
CA ARG A 30 6.19 -1.58 5.20
C ARG A 30 5.65 -2.10 6.54
N SER A 31 4.32 -2.10 6.71
CA SER A 31 3.66 -2.55 7.94
C SER A 31 3.39 -4.06 7.96
N CYS A 32 2.98 -4.65 6.83
CA CYS A 32 2.63 -6.07 6.73
C CYS A 32 3.46 -6.90 5.74
N GLY A 33 4.29 -6.26 4.91
CA GLY A 33 5.18 -6.93 3.96
C GLY A 33 4.57 -7.37 2.62
N ARG A 34 3.24 -7.27 2.43
CA ARG A 34 2.55 -7.74 1.22
C ARG A 34 2.92 -6.96 -0.06
N THR A 35 2.89 -7.64 -1.22
CA THR A 35 3.08 -7.02 -2.55
C THR A 35 1.78 -6.44 -3.11
N LEU A 36 1.81 -5.18 -3.52
CA LEU A 36 0.67 -4.40 -3.96
C LEU A 36 1.01 -3.56 -5.19
N CYS A 37 -0.03 -3.14 -5.92
CA CYS A 37 0.10 -2.16 -6.98
C CYS A 37 0.12 -0.73 -6.42
N HIS A 38 0.41 0.24 -7.29
CA HIS A 38 0.48 1.66 -6.91
C HIS A 38 -0.83 2.15 -6.25
N GLU A 39 -1.99 1.76 -6.80
CA GLU A 39 -3.31 2.15 -6.31
C GLU A 39 -3.58 1.67 -4.88
N HIS A 40 -3.35 0.38 -4.60
CA HIS A 40 -3.58 -0.24 -3.30
C HIS A 40 -2.46 0.03 -2.27
N SER A 41 -1.39 0.69 -2.68
CA SER A 41 -0.28 1.11 -1.81
C SER A 41 -0.08 2.62 -1.83
N SER A 42 -1.12 3.39 -2.14
CA SER A 42 -1.07 4.87 -2.23
C SER A 42 -1.04 5.56 -0.85
N TYR A 43 -1.27 4.82 0.23
CA TYR A 43 -1.31 5.33 1.59
C TYR A 43 0.09 5.36 2.22
N HIS A 44 0.33 6.39 3.03
CA HIS A 44 1.58 6.54 3.77
C HIS A 44 1.28 6.92 5.22
N MET A 45 2.07 6.38 6.15
CA MET A 45 1.95 6.66 7.58
C MET A 45 3.29 6.42 8.29
N ALA A 46 3.52 7.09 9.42
CA ALA A 46 4.62 6.76 10.30
C ALA A 46 4.35 5.43 11.02
N LEU A 47 5.39 4.61 11.17
CA LEU A 47 5.33 3.32 11.87
C LEU A 47 6.26 3.35 13.09
N PRO A 48 5.87 4.05 14.18
CA PRO A 48 6.69 4.18 15.37
C PRO A 48 7.00 2.82 16.03
N GLN A 49 6.14 1.81 15.86
CA GLN A 49 6.37 0.45 16.38
C GLN A 49 7.62 -0.23 15.80
N TYR A 50 8.01 0.16 14.58
CA TYR A 50 9.21 -0.30 13.88
C TYR A 50 10.35 0.73 13.94
N GLY A 51 10.21 1.80 14.73
CA GLY A 51 11.17 2.90 14.79
C GLY A 51 11.18 3.78 13.53
N ILE A 52 10.15 3.70 12.69
CA ILE A 52 10.03 4.51 11.47
C ILE A 52 9.14 5.72 11.79
N TYR A 53 9.77 6.85 12.07
CA TYR A 53 9.08 8.10 12.38
C TYR A 53 8.74 8.95 11.14
N THR A 54 9.11 8.47 9.95
CA THR A 54 8.84 9.10 8.66
C THR A 54 7.69 8.42 7.93
N ASP A 55 7.19 9.03 6.87
CA ASP A 55 6.11 8.46 6.07
C ASP A 55 6.55 7.18 5.35
N ALA A 56 5.98 6.06 5.77
CA ALA A 56 6.22 4.76 5.17
C ALA A 56 5.01 4.34 4.35
N ARG A 57 5.26 3.81 3.15
CA ARG A 57 4.20 3.28 2.29
C ARG A 57 3.50 2.09 2.94
N VAL A 58 2.18 2.17 3.04
CA VAL A 58 1.34 1.13 3.62
C VAL A 58 0.16 0.79 2.72
N CYS A 59 -0.45 -0.36 2.96
CA CYS A 59 -1.69 -0.75 2.31
C CYS A 59 -2.88 -0.10 3.02
N TYR A 60 -4.03 -0.05 2.33
CA TYR A 60 -5.26 0.47 2.91
C TYR A 60 -5.64 -0.22 4.23
N GLU A 61 -5.49 -1.56 4.31
CA GLU A 61 -5.82 -2.31 5.54
C GLU A 61 -4.96 -1.90 6.73
N CYS A 62 -3.64 -1.76 6.53
CA CYS A 62 -2.71 -1.31 7.57
C CYS A 62 -2.97 0.13 7.97
N PHE A 63 -3.25 0.98 6.99
CA PHE A 63 -3.60 2.38 7.21
C PHE A 63 -4.91 2.53 8.01
N ASN A 64 -5.91 1.70 7.72
CA ASN A 64 -7.18 1.72 8.46
C ASN A 64 -7.01 1.17 9.89
N LYS A 65 -6.21 0.10 10.07
CA LYS A 65 -5.89 -0.47 11.39
C LYS A 65 -5.17 0.51 12.31
N SER A 66 -4.34 1.40 11.78
CA SER A 66 -3.66 2.42 12.57
C SER A 66 -4.56 3.60 12.95
N SER A 67 -5.52 3.96 12.10
CA SER A 67 -6.47 5.04 12.38
C SER A 67 -7.34 4.75 13.62
N SER A 68 -7.56 3.48 13.95
CA SER A 68 -8.30 3.07 15.15
C SER A 68 -7.49 3.10 16.45
N ARG A 69 -6.18 3.35 16.39
CA ARG A 69 -5.29 3.30 17.57
C ARG A 69 -4.65 4.64 17.94
N ASP A 70 -4.53 5.59 17.02
CA ASP A 70 -3.79 6.83 17.27
C ASP A 70 -4.41 8.03 16.53
N ALA A 71 -5.17 8.85 17.25
CA ALA A 71 -5.94 9.99 16.74
C ALA A 71 -5.09 11.27 16.54
N GLY A 72 -3.82 11.18 16.11
CA GLY A 72 -2.92 12.34 16.15
C GLY A 72 -1.79 12.45 15.12
N VAL A 73 -1.65 11.53 14.17
CA VAL A 73 -0.56 11.62 13.17
C VAL A 73 -1.12 12.14 11.85
N LEU A 74 -0.61 13.31 11.42
CA LEU A 74 -0.94 14.00 10.16
C LEU A 74 -0.89 13.02 8.97
N ILE A 75 -2.05 12.50 8.60
CA ILE A 75 -2.21 11.59 7.47
C ILE A 75 -2.03 12.37 6.18
N MET A 76 -0.82 12.36 5.61
CA MET A 76 -0.60 12.83 4.24
C MET A 76 -1.34 11.89 3.29
N ARG A 77 -2.60 12.23 3.01
CA ARG A 77 -3.37 11.72 1.89
C ARG A 77 -2.68 12.23 0.64
N VAL A 78 -1.77 11.44 0.07
CA VAL A 78 -1.42 11.59 -1.35
C VAL A 78 -2.70 11.27 -2.10
N LEU A 79 -3.49 12.29 -2.44
CA LEU A 79 -4.69 12.14 -3.27
C LEU A 79 -4.21 11.50 -4.58
N PRO A 80 -4.64 10.26 -4.91
CA PRO A 80 -4.30 9.69 -6.19
C PRO A 80 -5.10 10.45 -7.25
N GLY A 81 -4.44 11.40 -7.90
CA GLY A 81 -4.90 12.04 -9.12
C GLY A 81 -5.21 10.98 -10.15
N ALA A 82 -6.51 10.79 -10.36
CA ALA A 82 -7.17 10.38 -11.60
C ALA A 82 -6.32 9.59 -12.60
N PHE A 83 -6.28 8.27 -12.46
CA PHE A 83 -6.40 7.43 -13.65
C PHE A 83 -7.28 6.24 -13.30
N ARG A 84 -8.60 6.50 -13.33
CA ARG A 84 -9.58 5.45 -13.56
C ARG A 84 -9.18 4.78 -14.87
N VAL A 85 -8.45 3.68 -14.82
CA VAL A 85 -8.51 2.72 -15.92
C VAL A 85 -9.90 2.11 -15.79
N LEU A 86 -10.87 2.75 -16.43
CA LEU A 86 -12.10 2.08 -16.82
C LEU A 86 -11.64 0.84 -17.57
N ARG A 87 -11.69 -0.31 -16.89
CA ARG A 87 -11.60 -1.60 -17.55
C ARG A 87 -12.84 -1.67 -18.43
N THR A 88 -12.70 -1.27 -19.69
CA THR A 88 -13.62 -1.70 -20.72
C THR A 88 -13.51 -3.22 -20.78
N PRO A 89 -14.61 -3.98 -20.66
CA PRO A 89 -14.62 -5.34 -21.16
C PRO A 89 -14.53 -5.26 -22.69
N PHE A 90 -13.42 -5.72 -23.26
CA PHE A 90 -13.31 -5.97 -24.69
C PHE A 90 -13.67 -7.45 -24.94
N GLN A 91 -14.74 -7.62 -25.73
CA GLN A 91 -15.30 -8.85 -26.33
C GLN A 91 -15.97 -9.87 -25.39
N GLY A 92 -17.08 -10.50 -25.78
CA GLY A 92 -17.61 -10.69 -27.15
C GLY A 92 -19.09 -10.39 -27.33
#